data_AF-A0A964QIB3-F1
#
_entry.id   AF-A0A964QIB3-F1
#
_cell.length_a   1.000
_cell.length_b   1.000
_cell.length_c   1.000
_cell.angle_alpha   90.00
_cell.angle_beta   90.00
_cell.angle_gamma   90.00
#
_symmetry.space_group_name_H-M   'P 1'
#
loop_
_entity.id
_entity.type
_entity.pdbx_description
1 polymer ?
#
loop_
_entity_poly.entity_id
_entity_poly.type
_entity_poly.pdbx_seq_one_letter_code
_entity_poly.pdbx_strand_id
1 'polypeptide(L)'
;MWLGTEGGGVSCYDGARFTTYTAEDGLGNNTVQAIGVDHRGEVWFGTWGGGVSSYTGARFANLTVAEGLAGNNAWATGEDG
;
A
#
# COMPACT_ATOMS: atom_id res chain seq x y z
N MET A 1 -8.78 -10.29 4.62
CA MET A 1 -7.41 -10.71 5.00
C MET A 1 -6.50 -10.49 3.81
N TRP A 2 -5.29 -9.97 4.00
CA TRP A 2 -4.36 -9.65 2.91
C TRP A 2 -3.11 -10.53 2.99
N LEU A 3 -2.63 -10.98 1.82
CA LEU A 3 -1.49 -11.87 1.67
C LEU A 3 -0.57 -11.33 0.58
N GLY A 4 0.68 -11.05 0.92
CA GLY A 4 1.71 -10.65 -0.03
C GLY A 4 2.46 -11.86 -0.56
N THR A 5 2.88 -11.81 -1.82
CA THR A 5 3.67 -12.88 -2.44
C THR A 5 4.95 -12.34 -3.06
N GLU A 6 5.92 -13.23 -3.28
CA GLU A 6 7.14 -12.93 -4.01
C GLU A 6 6.93 -13.17 -5.51
N GLY A 7 6.32 -12.18 -6.18
CA GLY A 7 6.17 -12.16 -7.65
C GLY A 7 4.75 -12.44 -8.17
N GLY A 8 3.81 -12.81 -7.31
CA GLY A 8 2.39 -13.03 -7.66
C GLY A 8 1.45 -11.87 -7.30
N GLY A 9 1.98 -10.77 -6.73
CA GLY A 9 1.19 -9.63 -6.25
C GLY A 9 0.62 -9.83 -4.85
N VAL A 10 -0.54 -9.24 -4.59
CA VAL A 10 -1.26 -9.31 -3.31
C VAL A 10 -2.62 -9.97 -3.48
N SER A 11 -2.96 -10.92 -2.62
CA SER A 11 -4.28 -11.55 -2.57
C SER A 11 -5.08 -11.06 -1.37
N CYS A 12 -6.30 -10.60 -1.63
CA CYS A 12 -7.30 -10.25 -0.62
C CYS A 12 -8.35 -11.36 -0.50
N TYR A 13 -8.61 -11.82 0.72
CA TYR A 13 -9.71 -12.70 1.05
C TYR A 13 -10.83 -11.91 1.74
N ASP A 14 -12.02 -11.90 1.15
CA ASP A 14 -13.21 -11.20 1.66
C ASP A 14 -14.08 -12.04 2.61
N GLY A 15 -13.68 -13.27 2.90
CA GLY A 15 -14.47 -14.24 3.68
C GLY A 15 -15.21 -15.27 2.82
N ALA A 16 -15.23 -15.10 1.49
CA ALA A 16 -15.83 -16.05 0.56
C ALA A 16 -14.88 -16.40 -0.60
N ARG A 17 -14.13 -15.41 -1.12
CA ARG A 17 -13.26 -15.56 -2.30
C ARG A 17 -11.94 -14.82 -2.12
N PHE A 18 -10.95 -15.28 -2.88
CA PHE A 18 -9.68 -14.57 -3.06
C PHE A 18 -9.75 -13.70 -4.31
N THR A 19 -9.22 -12.48 -4.22
CA THR A 19 -8.97 -11.59 -5.36
C THR A 19 -7.51 -11.20 -5.34
N THR A 20 -6.80 -11.43 -6.44
CA THR A 20 -5.39 -11.10 -6.57
C THR A 20 -5.23 -9.82 -7.38
N TYR A 21 -4.36 -8.94 -6.90
CA TYR A 21 -3.98 -7.69 -7.55
C TYR A 21 -2.48 -7.72 -7.83
N THR A 22 -2.14 -7.34 -9.05
CA THR A 22 -0.78 -7.32 -9.59
C THR A 22 -0.43 -5.91 -10.07
N ALA A 23 0.77 -5.75 -10.64
CA ALA A 23 1.19 -4.49 -11.24
C ALA A 23 0.29 -4.07 -12.41
N GLU A 24 -0.34 -5.02 -13.11
CA GLU A 24 -1.32 -4.73 -14.15
C GLU A 24 -2.61 -4.11 -13.59
N ASP A 25 -2.92 -4.38 -12.31
CA ASP A 25 -4.07 -3.82 -11.58
C ASP A 25 -3.72 -2.50 -10.87
N GLY A 26 -2.46 -2.05 -10.99
CA GLY A 26 -1.97 -0.80 -10.41
C GLY A 26 -1.14 -0.96 -9.14
N LEU A 27 -0.76 -2.17 -8.74
CA LEU A 27 0.24 -2.39 -7.68
C LEU A 27 1.64 -1.90 -8.14
N GLY A 28 2.45 -1.35 -7.24
CA GLY A 28 3.77 -0.81 -7.59
C GLY A 28 4.77 -1.88 -8.05
N ASN A 29 4.69 -3.08 -7.48
CA ASN A 29 5.45 -4.26 -7.91
C ASN A 29 4.77 -5.55 -7.42
N ASN A 30 4.92 -6.66 -8.17
CA ASN A 30 4.34 -7.96 -7.81
C ASN A 30 5.01 -8.63 -6.59
N THR A 31 6.16 -8.14 -6.14
CA THR A 31 6.82 -8.61 -4.94
C THR A 31 6.45 -7.71 -3.77
N VAL A 32 5.62 -8.23 -2.87
CA VAL A 32 5.11 -7.50 -1.70
C VAL A 32 5.84 -7.96 -0.44
N GLN A 33 6.53 -7.03 0.22
CA GLN A 33 7.37 -7.31 1.40
C GLN A 33 6.69 -6.93 2.72
N ALA A 34 5.75 -5.97 2.69
CA ALA A 34 5.07 -5.50 3.88
C ALA A 34 3.62 -5.14 3.57
N ILE A 35 2.73 -5.38 4.54
CA ILE A 35 1.33 -4.97 4.47
C ILE A 35 0.97 -4.30 5.79
N GLY A 36 0.39 -3.11 5.70
CA GLY A 36 -0.09 -2.33 6.85
C GLY A 36 -1.49 -1.81 6.61
N VAL A 37 -2.23 -1.51 7.67
CA VAL A 37 -3.54 -0.86 7.59
C VAL A 37 -3.50 0.36 8.49
N ASP A 38 -3.97 1.50 7.98
CA ASP A 38 -4.07 2.72 8.78
C ASP A 38 -5.37 2.78 9.59
N HIS A 39 -5.50 3.82 10.42
CA HIS A 39 -6.67 4.07 11.26
C HIS A 39 -7.94 4.46 10.47
N ARG A 40 -7.81 4.79 9.18
CA ARG A 40 -8.90 5.13 8.27
C ARG A 40 -9.37 3.91 7.45
N GLY A 41 -8.68 2.77 7.60
CA GLY A 41 -8.97 1.54 6.88
C GLY A 41 -8.29 1.44 5.52
N GLU A 42 -7.38 2.35 5.19
CA GLU A 42 -6.56 2.27 3.97
C GLU A 42 -5.45 1.22 4.15
N VAL A 43 -5.26 0.40 3.12
CA VAL A 43 -4.28 -0.69 3.16
C VAL A 43 -3.04 -0.29 2.37
N TRP A 44 -1.89 -0.45 2.99
CA TRP A 44 -0.60 -0.05 2.46
C TRP A 44 0.25 -1.29 2.17
N PHE A 45 0.90 -1.31 1.01
CA PHE A 45 1.73 -2.40 0.51
C PHE A 45 3.13 -1.88 0.21
N GLY A 46 4.11 -2.34 0.97
CA GLY A 46 5.52 -2.12 0.67
C GLY A 46 5.96 -3.10 -0.42
N THR A 47 6.34 -2.58 -1.58
CA THR A 47 6.69 -3.40 -2.75
C THR A 47 8.19 -3.31 -3.03
N TRP A 48 8.79 -4.41 -3.51
CA TRP A 48 10.22 -4.44 -3.78
C TRP A 48 10.56 -3.65 -5.05
N GLY A 49 11.25 -2.53 -4.89
CA GLY A 49 11.65 -1.65 -6.00
C GLY A 49 10.53 -0.78 -6.60
N GLY A 50 9.26 -1.02 -6.24
CA GLY A 50 8.09 -0.25 -6.71
C GLY A 50 7.60 0.85 -5.75
N GLY A 51 8.24 1.00 -4.57
CA GLY A 51 7.80 1.93 -3.54
C GLY A 51 6.62 1.40 -2.73
N VAL A 52 5.75 2.30 -2.28
CA VAL A 52 4.59 1.96 -1.45
C VAL A 52 3.30 2.15 -2.25
N SER A 53 2.45 1.14 -2.29
CA SER A 53 1.11 1.24 -2.87
C SER A 53 0.06 1.31 -1.78
N SER A 54 -0.93 2.19 -1.89
CA SER A 54 -2.07 2.26 -0.98
C SER A 54 -3.36 1.87 -1.70
N TYR A 55 -4.31 1.28 -0.96
CA TYR A 55 -5.58 0.80 -1.48
C TYR A 55 -6.74 1.21 -0.57
N THR A 56 -7.69 1.91 -1.19
CA THR A 56 -8.87 2.50 -0.53
C THR A 56 -10.15 1.67 -0.69
N GLY A 57 -10.04 0.44 -1.22
CA GLY A 57 -11.21 -0.38 -1.58
C GLY A 57 -11.72 -0.16 -3.00
N ALA A 58 -11.27 0.89 -3.69
CA ALA A 58 -11.68 1.20 -5.06
C ALA A 58 -10.51 1.26 -6.05
N ARG A 59 -9.37 1.84 -5.65
CA ARG A 59 -8.19 1.98 -6.50
C ARG A 59 -6.89 1.86 -5.71
N PHE A 60 -5.82 1.52 -6.43
CA PHE A 60 -4.46 1.69 -5.97
C PHE A 60 -3.96 3.12 -6.21
N ALA A 61 -3.20 3.64 -5.27
CA ALA A 61 -2.35 4.81 -5.45
C ALA A 61 -0.90 4.41 -5.15
N ASN A 62 0.03 4.76 -6.02
CA ASN A 62 1.45 4.44 -5.83
C ASN A 62 2.18 5.69 -5.36
N LEU A 63 2.98 5.54 -4.31
CA LEU A 63 3.91 6.54 -3.82
C LEU A 63 5.31 5.99 -4.05
N THR A 64 5.96 6.50 -5.09
CA THR A 64 7.37 6.20 -5.35
C THR A 64 8.28 7.21 -4.63
N VAL A 65 9.55 6.84 -4.42
CA VAL A 65 10.57 7.77 -3.90
C VAL A 65 10.69 9.02 -4.79
N ALA A 66 10.40 8.88 -6.09
CA ALA A 66 10.39 9.98 -7.06
C ALA A 66 9.23 10.97 -6.89
N GLU A 67 8.12 10.56 -6.24
CA GLU A 67 6.90 11.36 -6.09
C GLU A 67 6.80 12.06 -4.72
N GLY A 68 7.85 12.02 -3.90
CA GLY A 68 7.94 12.85 -2.71
C GLY A 68 7.86 12.07 -1.39
N LEU A 69 8.83 11.21 -1.15
CA LEU A 69 9.31 11.00 0.22
C LEU A 69 10.10 12.22 0.76
N ALA A 70 10.00 13.38 0.10
CA ALA A 70 10.33 14.69 0.65
C ALA A 70 9.13 15.21 1.44
N GLY A 71 8.94 14.73 2.67
CA GLY A 71 7.82 15.21 3.48
C GLY A 71 7.61 14.60 4.86
N ASN A 72 8.41 13.62 5.31
CA ASN A 72 8.30 13.12 6.68
C ASN A 72 9.05 14.01 7.70
N ASN A 73 8.75 15.31 7.67
CA ASN A 73 9.03 16.26 8.76
C ASN A 73 7.74 16.96 9.22
N ALA A 74 6.61 16.26 9.28
CA ALA A 74 5.51 16.66 10.13
C ALA A 74 5.70 16.06 11.53
N TRP A 75 6.84 16.40 12.16
CA TRP A 75 6.97 16.33 13.61
C TRP A 75 5.97 17.31 14.21
N ALA A 76 5.26 16.85 15.22
CA ALA A 76 4.30 17.57 16.03
C ALA A 76 4.68 19.04 16.30
N THR A 77 3.75 19.96 16.04
CA THR A 77 3.41 20.96 17.06
C THR A 77 1.90 21.04 17.10
N GLY A 78 1.34 20.43 18.14
CA GLY A 78 0.00 20.77 18.59
C GLY A 78 0.03 22.10 19.34
N GLU A 79 -1.16 22.69 19.40
CA GLU A 79 -1.65 23.67 20.38
C GLU A 79 -1.29 25.14 20.10
N ASP A 80 -2.12 25.73 19.24
CA ASP A 80 -3.01 26.87 19.52
C ASP A 80 -2.69 27.70 20.77
N GLY A 81 -2.40 28.99 20.55
CA GLY A 81 -2.40 30.04 21.58
C GLY A 81 -3.72 30.78 21.67
#